data_AF-A0A1G3KHY1-F1
#
_entry.id   AF-A0A1G3KHY1-F1
#
_cell.length_a   1.000
_cell.length_b   1.000
_cell.length_c   1.000
_cell.angle_alpha   90.00
_cell.angle_beta   90.00
_cell.angle_gamma   90.00
#
_symmetry.space_group_name_H-M   'P 1'
#
loop_
_entity.id
_entity.type
_entity.pdbx_description
1 polymer ?
#
loop_
_entity_poly.entity_id
_entity_poly.type
_entity_poly.pdbx_seq_one_letter_code
_entity_poly.pdbx_strand_id
1 'polypeptide(L)'
;MADRVSASITIGGTLPASQLPAFAEAIANEGLSTEWDGEPFALGDLPEGEPLALMAHEVAWGRFEGLEAFCIAHGLFFARWSGAYACQWGAERTVFTGSGEPQSYAADEDDYILMGRCTAERLGSYAAIIAHFDAADFAVPPLVITPEREEASNG
;
A
#
# COMPACT_ATOMS: atom_id res chain seq x y z
N MET A 1 -24.14 1.64 4.98
CA MET A 1 -23.20 1.19 6.03
C MET A 1 -22.14 0.39 5.29
N ALA A 2 -20.89 0.83 5.35
CA ALA A 2 -19.79 0.08 4.74
C ALA A 2 -19.34 -1.00 5.72
N ASP A 3 -18.98 -2.17 5.21
CA ASP A 3 -18.33 -3.19 6.01
C ASP A 3 -16.88 -2.78 6.27
N ARG A 4 -16.37 -3.13 7.45
CA ARG A 4 -15.12 -2.62 7.99
C ARG A 4 -14.23 -3.76 8.45
N VAL A 5 -12.94 -3.65 8.16
CA VAL A 5 -11.92 -4.65 8.48
C VAL A 5 -10.63 -3.97 8.92
N SER A 6 -9.70 -4.72 9.51
CA SER A 6 -8.33 -4.26 9.67
C SER A 6 -7.64 -4.20 8.32
N ALA A 7 -6.82 -3.17 8.11
CA ALA A 7 -5.96 -3.07 6.94
C ALA A 7 -4.65 -2.38 7.29
N SER A 8 -3.60 -2.70 6.54
CA SER A 8 -2.29 -2.07 6.62
C SER A 8 -1.82 -1.69 5.22
N ILE A 9 -0.98 -0.67 5.11
CA ILE A 9 -0.38 -0.24 3.85
C ILE A 9 1.08 0.14 4.09
N THR A 10 1.95 -0.39 3.25
CA THR A 10 3.37 -0.01 3.19
C THR A 10 3.58 0.85 1.96
N ILE A 11 4.11 2.06 2.13
CA ILE A 11 4.27 3.06 1.08
C ILE A 11 5.75 3.42 0.90
N GLY A 12 6.17 3.59 -0.35
CA GLY A 12 7.55 3.84 -0.71
C GLY A 12 7.72 4.66 -1.97
N GLY A 13 8.97 4.95 -2.30
CA GLY A 13 9.34 5.73 -3.48
C GLY A 13 9.70 7.17 -3.16
N THR A 14 9.63 8.05 -4.15
CA THR A 14 10.09 9.43 -4.02
C THR A 14 8.92 10.40 -3.99
N LEU A 15 8.84 11.20 -2.92
CA LEU A 15 7.85 12.24 -2.76
C LEU A 15 8.53 13.62 -2.71
N PRO A 16 8.10 14.61 -3.51
CA PRO A 16 8.57 15.99 -3.35
C PRO A 16 8.13 16.58 -2.01
N ALA A 17 9.01 17.33 -1.35
CA ALA A 17 8.71 17.97 -0.06
C ALA A 17 7.46 18.87 -0.09
N SER A 18 7.13 19.45 -1.25
CA SER A 18 5.92 20.27 -1.41
C SER A 18 4.61 19.48 -1.40
N GLN A 19 4.66 18.17 -1.66
CA GLN A 19 3.50 17.28 -1.58
C GLN A 19 3.35 16.64 -0.20
N LEU A 20 4.33 16.83 0.69
CA LEU A 20 4.33 16.23 2.02
C LEU A 20 3.11 16.65 2.87
N PRO A 21 2.64 17.92 2.86
CA PRO A 21 1.42 18.30 3.57
C PRO A 21 0.18 17.58 3.06
N ALA A 22 0.01 17.45 1.74
CA ALA A 22 -1.13 16.77 1.14
C ALA A 22 -1.09 15.26 1.41
N PHE A 23 0.10 14.66 1.43
CA PHE A 23 0.30 13.26 1.82
C PHE A 23 -0.11 13.01 3.28
N ALA A 24 0.34 13.88 4.20
CA ALA A 24 -0.04 13.77 5.61
C ALA A 24 -1.54 13.98 5.83
N GLU A 25 -2.17 14.89 5.09
CA GLU A 25 -3.63 15.09 5.13
C GLU A 25 -4.37 13.84 4.63
N ALA A 26 -3.91 13.21 3.55
CA ALA A 26 -4.49 11.96 3.06
C ALA A 26 -4.39 10.83 4.11
N ILE A 27 -3.25 10.70 4.80
CA ILE A 27 -3.08 9.73 5.89
C ILE A 27 -4.02 10.04 7.07
N ALA A 28 -4.09 11.31 7.48
CA ALA A 28 -4.90 11.73 8.61
C ALA A 28 -6.41 11.53 8.37
N ASN A 29 -6.88 11.75 7.14
CA ASN A 29 -8.28 11.52 6.75
C ASN A 29 -8.69 10.04 6.84
N GLU A 30 -7.73 9.13 6.69
CA GLU A 30 -7.93 7.68 6.83
C GLU A 30 -7.67 7.18 8.26
N GLY A 31 -7.19 8.05 9.16
CA GLY A 31 -7.00 7.73 10.59
C GLY A 31 -5.89 6.73 10.89
N LEU A 32 -4.80 6.72 10.09
CA LEU A 32 -3.76 5.70 10.20
C LEU A 32 -2.73 6.00 11.29
N SER A 33 -2.14 4.93 11.82
CA SER A 33 -1.01 4.94 12.75
C SER A 33 0.15 4.09 12.20
N THR A 34 1.36 4.28 12.71
CA THR A 34 2.52 3.42 12.43
C THR A 34 2.49 2.11 13.22
N GLU A 35 1.59 1.98 14.20
CA GLU A 35 1.40 0.77 15.00
C GLU A 35 -0.10 0.49 15.20
N TRP A 36 -0.45 -0.79 15.40
CA TRP A 36 -1.83 -1.17 15.71
C TRP A 36 -2.25 -0.59 17.05
N ASP A 37 -3.44 0.00 17.11
CA ASP A 37 -3.96 0.73 18.27
C ASP A 37 -3.06 1.89 18.76
N GLY A 38 -2.17 2.40 17.89
CA GLY A 38 -1.25 3.50 18.18
C GLY A 38 -1.85 4.89 18.03
N GLU A 39 -1.01 5.89 18.29
CA GLU A 39 -1.35 7.29 18.06
C GLU A 39 -1.45 7.61 16.56
N PRO A 40 -2.30 8.57 16.16
CA PRO A 40 -2.39 8.99 14.76
C PRO A 40 -1.04 9.45 14.22
N PHE A 41 -0.74 9.06 12.98
CA PHE A 41 0.49 9.41 12.29
C PHE A 41 0.75 10.93 12.29
N ALA A 42 1.99 11.29 12.61
CA ALA A 42 2.53 12.62 12.43
C ALA A 42 3.76 12.60 11.51
N LEU A 43 4.08 13.74 10.90
CA LEU A 43 5.26 13.86 10.02
C LEU A 43 6.59 13.49 10.68
N GLY A 44 6.67 13.55 12.02
CA GLY A 44 7.83 13.12 12.79
C GLY A 44 8.04 11.61 12.81
N ASP A 45 7.02 10.83 12.44
CA ASP A 45 7.04 9.36 12.42
C ASP A 45 7.50 8.80 11.07
N LEU A 46 7.90 9.68 10.14
CA LEU A 46 8.48 9.25 8.87
C LEU A 46 9.77 8.46 9.12
N PRO A 47 9.87 7.23 8.59
CA PRO A 47 11.07 6.43 8.78
C PRO A 47 12.23 6.95 7.92
N GLU A 48 13.46 6.77 8.42
CA GLU A 48 14.68 7.09 7.67
C GLU A 48 15.16 5.86 6.90
N GLY A 49 15.14 5.92 5.56
CA GLY A 49 15.71 4.87 4.71
C GLY A 49 14.89 3.58 4.63
N GLU A 50 13.67 3.59 5.14
CA GLU A 50 12.72 2.47 5.11
C GLU A 50 11.39 2.91 4.47
N PRO A 51 10.55 1.97 3.98
CA PRO A 51 9.19 2.31 3.58
C PRO A 51 8.33 2.69 4.79
N LEU A 52 7.32 3.53 4.57
CA LEU A 52 6.37 3.92 5.61
C LEU A 52 5.28 2.87 5.74
N ALA A 53 5.23 2.18 6.88
CA ALA A 53 4.17 1.24 7.24
C ALA A 53 3.09 1.96 8.06
N LEU A 54 1.84 1.80 7.65
CA LEU A 54 0.66 2.39 8.29
C LEU A 54 -0.43 1.34 8.45
N MET A 55 -1.25 1.49 9.47
CA MET A 55 -2.33 0.55 9.78
C MET A 55 -3.49 1.23 10.50
N ALA A 56 -4.67 0.64 10.35
CA ALA A 56 -5.88 1.04 11.06
C ALA A 56 -6.86 -0.11 11.17
N HIS A 57 -7.63 -0.09 12.26
CA HIS A 57 -8.84 -0.88 12.39
C HIS A 57 -10.03 -0.14 11.76
N GLU A 58 -11.11 -0.87 11.53
CA GLU A 58 -12.38 -0.29 11.07
C GLU A 58 -12.30 0.39 9.68
N VAL A 59 -11.45 -0.10 8.78
CA VAL A 59 -11.25 0.48 7.44
C VAL A 59 -12.40 0.09 6.52
N ALA A 60 -13.10 1.07 5.98
CA ALA A 60 -14.25 0.85 5.10
C ALA A 60 -13.81 0.15 3.81
N TRP A 61 -14.48 -0.96 3.48
CA TRP A 61 -14.16 -1.80 2.32
C TRP A 61 -12.71 -2.34 2.30
N GLY A 62 -11.98 -2.24 3.42
CA GLY A 62 -10.57 -2.62 3.51
C GLY A 62 -9.61 -1.74 2.68
N ARG A 63 -10.03 -0.53 2.29
CA ARG A 63 -9.28 0.35 1.39
C ARG A 63 -9.04 1.72 1.99
N PHE A 64 -7.90 2.30 1.66
CA PHE A 64 -7.54 3.67 1.99
C PHE A 64 -7.72 4.52 0.73
N GLU A 65 -8.98 4.72 0.29
CA GLU A 65 -9.30 5.24 -1.04
C GLU A 65 -8.58 6.55 -1.37
N GLY A 66 -8.52 7.49 -0.42
CA GLY A 66 -7.84 8.78 -0.62
C GLY A 66 -6.33 8.63 -0.70
N LEU A 67 -5.75 7.81 0.17
CA LEU A 67 -4.31 7.60 0.23
C LEU A 67 -3.78 6.76 -0.94
N GLU A 68 -4.50 5.72 -1.34
CA GLU A 68 -4.18 4.89 -2.51
C GLU A 68 -4.25 5.73 -3.79
N ALA A 69 -5.29 6.56 -3.94
CA ALA A 69 -5.41 7.47 -5.07
C ALA A 69 -4.26 8.49 -5.12
N PHE A 70 -3.86 9.03 -3.97
CA PHE A 70 -2.68 9.89 -3.86
C PHE A 70 -1.41 9.15 -4.32
N CYS A 71 -1.18 7.92 -3.86
CA CYS A 71 -0.02 7.14 -4.25
C CYS A 71 0.01 6.89 -5.77
N ILE A 72 -1.13 6.55 -6.37
CA ILE A 72 -1.25 6.34 -7.82
C ILE A 72 -0.94 7.64 -8.58
N ALA A 73 -1.51 8.76 -8.15
CA ALA A 73 -1.32 10.06 -8.81
C ALA A 73 0.14 10.54 -8.77
N HIS A 74 0.86 10.22 -7.70
CA HIS A 74 2.27 10.61 -7.50
C HIS A 74 3.27 9.51 -7.86
N GLY A 75 2.81 8.34 -8.33
CA GLY A 75 3.68 7.21 -8.67
C GLY A 75 4.42 6.61 -7.47
N LEU A 76 3.88 6.76 -6.25
CA LEU A 76 4.41 6.10 -5.06
C LEU A 76 4.07 4.62 -5.10
N PHE A 77 5.01 3.79 -4.65
CA PHE A 77 4.82 2.35 -4.56
C PHE A 77 4.00 2.06 -3.30
N PHE A 78 3.09 1.10 -3.37
CA PHE A 78 2.46 0.60 -2.16
C PHE A 78 2.13 -0.89 -2.20
N ALA A 79 2.07 -1.50 -1.02
CA ALA A 79 1.48 -2.80 -0.78
C ALA A 79 0.48 -2.66 0.37
N ARG A 80 -0.81 -2.87 0.10
CA ARG A 80 -1.90 -2.83 1.08
C ARG A 80 -2.37 -4.24 1.38
N TRP A 81 -2.40 -4.63 2.65
CA TRP A 81 -3.17 -5.79 3.08
C TRP A 81 -4.51 -5.36 3.67
N SER A 82 -5.55 -6.14 3.45
CA SER A 82 -6.83 -6.02 4.14
C SER A 82 -7.36 -7.39 4.54
N GLY A 83 -7.88 -7.48 5.76
CA GLY A 83 -8.51 -8.69 6.28
C GLY A 83 -9.81 -9.05 5.55
N ALA A 84 -10.28 -10.29 5.75
CA ALA A 84 -11.52 -10.75 5.17
C ALA A 84 -12.73 -10.14 5.88
N TYR A 85 -13.81 -9.97 5.13
CA TYR A 85 -15.12 -9.76 5.71
C TYR A 85 -16.01 -10.97 5.43
N ALA A 86 -16.42 -11.65 6.50
CA ALA A 86 -17.12 -12.92 6.43
C ALA A 86 -18.27 -12.89 5.42
N CYS A 87 -18.28 -13.89 4.53
CA CYS A 87 -19.29 -14.09 3.49
C CYS A 87 -19.37 -13.02 2.38
N GLN A 88 -18.48 -12.03 2.35
CA GLN A 88 -18.45 -11.02 1.26
C GLN A 88 -17.16 -11.05 0.46
N TRP A 89 -16.00 -10.99 1.12
CA TRP A 89 -14.69 -11.05 0.47
C TRP A 89 -13.65 -11.72 1.35
N GLY A 90 -12.62 -12.29 0.73
CA GLY A 90 -11.45 -12.82 1.42
C GLY A 90 -10.40 -11.74 1.67
N ALA A 91 -9.45 -12.04 2.56
CA ALA A 91 -8.30 -11.17 2.75
C ALA A 91 -7.49 -11.07 1.45
N GLU A 92 -6.89 -9.91 1.23
CA GLU A 92 -6.16 -9.62 0.00
C GLU A 92 -4.96 -8.72 0.27
N ARG A 93 -3.92 -8.91 -0.56
CA ARG A 93 -2.84 -7.95 -0.71
C ARG A 93 -2.95 -7.27 -2.07
N THR A 94 -2.98 -5.95 -2.08
CA THR A 94 -2.99 -5.13 -3.30
C THR A 94 -1.64 -4.42 -3.44
N VAL A 95 -1.00 -4.59 -4.58
CA VAL A 95 0.33 -4.05 -4.87
C VAL A 95 0.25 -3.07 -6.04
N PHE A 96 0.88 -1.92 -5.89
CA PHE A 96 1.08 -0.94 -6.95
C PHE A 96 2.54 -0.57 -7.08
N THR A 97 3.09 -0.71 -8.28
CA THR A 97 4.52 -0.56 -8.55
C THR A 97 4.86 0.77 -9.23
N GLY A 98 4.15 1.85 -8.88
CA GLY A 98 4.39 3.20 -9.38
C GLY A 98 3.84 3.50 -10.78
N SER A 99 3.25 2.53 -11.48
CA SER A 99 2.58 2.74 -12.76
C SER A 99 1.56 1.64 -13.06
N GLY A 100 0.62 1.92 -13.98
CA GLY A 100 -0.46 0.99 -14.34
C GLY A 100 -1.56 0.94 -13.28
N GLU A 101 -2.27 -0.18 -13.22
CA GLU A 101 -3.34 -0.40 -12.24
C GLU A 101 -2.82 -1.28 -11.09
N PRO A 102 -3.19 -0.99 -9.83
CA PRO A 102 -2.91 -1.87 -8.70
C PRO A 102 -3.39 -3.30 -8.97
N GLN A 103 -2.61 -4.29 -8.54
CA GLN A 103 -2.92 -5.71 -8.68
C GLN A 103 -3.24 -6.32 -7.33
N SER A 104 -4.36 -7.05 -7.23
CA SER A 104 -4.79 -7.71 -6.01
C SER A 104 -4.51 -9.22 -6.05
N TYR A 105 -4.03 -9.73 -4.92
CA TYR A 105 -3.63 -11.10 -4.68
C TYR A 105 -4.41 -11.62 -3.47
N ALA A 106 -4.85 -12.88 -3.51
CA ALA A 106 -5.48 -13.49 -2.35
C ALA A 106 -4.45 -13.62 -1.23
N ALA A 107 -4.84 -13.30 0.00
CA ALA A 107 -4.05 -13.47 1.21
C ALA A 107 -4.90 -14.13 2.30
N ASP A 108 -4.28 -14.52 3.42
CA ASP A 108 -4.99 -14.86 4.64
C ASP A 108 -4.98 -13.70 5.67
N GLU A 109 -5.48 -13.98 6.86
CA GLU A 109 -5.56 -13.00 7.95
C GLU A 109 -4.18 -12.60 8.51
N ASP A 110 -3.14 -13.39 8.24
CA ASP A 110 -1.76 -13.13 8.65
C ASP A 110 -0.92 -12.56 7.49
N ASP A 111 -1.58 -12.15 6.38
CA ASP A 111 -0.97 -11.59 5.18
C ASP A 111 -0.02 -12.55 4.43
N TYR A 112 -0.25 -13.86 4.54
CA TYR A 112 0.38 -14.84 3.65
C TYR A 112 -0.35 -14.91 2.32
N ILE A 113 0.40 -14.78 1.22
CA ILE A 113 -0.16 -14.88 -0.13
C ILE A 113 -0.66 -16.30 -0.39
N LEU A 114 -1.91 -16.40 -0.82
CA LEU A 114 -2.60 -17.64 -1.14
C LEU A 114 -2.82 -17.76 -2.65
N MET A 115 -2.78 -19.01 -3.13
CA MET A 115 -3.12 -19.33 -4.52
C MET A 115 -3.95 -20.61 -4.58
N GLY A 116 -5.13 -20.52 -5.19
CA GLY A 116 -5.95 -21.69 -5.48
C GLY A 116 -5.40 -22.52 -6.65
N ARG A 117 -5.71 -23.82 -6.65
CA ARG A 117 -5.26 -24.77 -7.69
C ARG A 117 -5.59 -24.31 -9.12
N CYS A 118 -6.78 -23.76 -9.36
CA CYS A 118 -7.16 -23.26 -10.69
C CYS A 118 -6.24 -22.15 -11.20
N THR A 119 -5.74 -21.28 -10.30
CA THR A 119 -4.77 -20.24 -10.66
C THR A 119 -3.41 -20.87 -10.96
N ALA A 120 -2.95 -21.84 -10.16
CA ALA A 120 -1.71 -22.55 -10.41
C ALA A 120 -1.72 -23.28 -11.76
N GLU A 121 -2.82 -23.98 -12.08
CA GLU A 121 -3.01 -24.68 -13.36
C GLU A 121 -3.03 -23.69 -14.54
N ARG A 122 -3.67 -22.51 -14.37
CA ARG A 122 -3.69 -21.44 -15.38
C ARG A 122 -2.31 -20.82 -15.62
N LEU A 123 -1.50 -20.67 -14.58
CA LEU A 123 -0.11 -20.19 -14.71
C LEU A 123 0.79 -21.22 -15.41
N GLY A 124 0.45 -22.51 -15.31
CA GLY A 124 0.94 -23.57 -16.18
C GLY A 124 2.42 -23.96 -16.00
N SER A 125 3.16 -23.29 -15.12
CA SER A 125 4.54 -23.62 -14.81
C SER A 125 4.91 -23.21 -13.39
N TYR A 126 5.86 -23.93 -12.80
CA TYR A 126 6.42 -23.56 -11.50
C TYR A 126 7.03 -22.16 -11.51
N ALA A 127 7.75 -21.79 -12.57
CA ALA A 127 8.35 -20.46 -12.71
C ALA A 127 7.29 -19.35 -12.69
N ALA A 128 6.15 -19.52 -13.38
CA ALA A 128 5.06 -18.55 -13.37
C ALA A 128 4.35 -18.48 -12.01
N ILE A 129 4.28 -19.60 -11.28
CA ILE A 129 3.75 -19.64 -9.91
C ILE A 129 4.65 -18.83 -8.98
N ILE A 130 5.97 -19.02 -9.04
CA ILE A 130 6.92 -18.23 -8.23
C ILE A 130 6.85 -16.75 -8.60
N ALA A 131 6.84 -16.41 -9.88
CA ALA A 131 6.70 -15.01 -10.32
C ALA A 131 5.40 -14.35 -9.82
N HIS A 132 4.32 -15.10 -9.64
CA HIS A 132 3.09 -14.58 -9.04
C HIS A 132 3.28 -14.24 -7.56
N PHE A 133 3.95 -15.10 -6.80
CA PHE A 133 4.29 -14.82 -5.41
C PHE A 133 5.26 -13.66 -5.28
N ASP A 134 6.31 -13.59 -6.11
CA ASP A 134 7.28 -12.49 -6.10
C ASP A 134 6.61 -11.14 -6.42
N ALA A 135 5.61 -11.13 -7.31
CA ALA A 135 4.85 -9.93 -7.62
C ALA A 135 3.92 -9.49 -6.45
N ALA A 136 3.38 -10.45 -5.70
CA ALA A 136 2.56 -10.19 -4.52
C ALA A 136 3.41 -9.82 -3.28
N ASP A 137 4.63 -10.33 -3.19
CA ASP A 137 5.62 -10.03 -2.15
C ASP A 137 6.58 -8.92 -2.57
N PHE A 138 6.05 -7.95 -3.33
CA PHE A 138 6.83 -6.84 -3.82
C PHE A 138 7.46 -6.06 -2.66
N ALA A 139 8.79 -6.02 -2.63
CA ALA A 139 9.55 -5.25 -1.67
C ALA A 139 9.41 -3.75 -1.95
N VAL A 140 8.52 -3.09 -1.21
CA VAL A 140 8.28 -1.65 -1.32
C VAL A 140 9.59 -0.91 -1.01
N PRO A 141 10.09 -0.05 -1.92
CA PRO A 141 11.34 0.68 -1.69
C PRO A 141 11.18 1.72 -0.57
N PRO A 142 12.29 2.25 -0.01
CA PRO A 142 12.22 3.30 0.99
C PRO A 142 11.40 4.52 0.55
N LEU A 143 10.71 5.16 1.50
CA LEU A 143 10.07 6.45 1.27
C LEU A 143 11.12 7.56 1.41
N VAL A 144 11.37 8.29 0.32
CA VAL A 144 12.40 9.33 0.27
C VAL A 144 11.75 10.67 -0.06
N ILE A 145 11.88 11.62 0.87
CA ILE A 145 11.46 13.00 0.64
C ILE A 145 12.57 13.75 -0.10
N THR A 146 12.24 14.28 -1.26
CA THR A 146 13.19 15.06 -2.08
C THR A 146 12.93 16.55 -1.93
N PRO A 147 14.00 17.38 -1.87
CA PRO A 147 13.83 18.81 -2.02
C PRO A 147 13.26 19.10 -3.41
N GLU A 148 12.55 20.21 -3.55
CA GLU A 148 12.11 20.65 -4.87
C GLU A 148 13.32 20.76 -5.80
N ARG A 149 13.21 20.19 -7.00
CA ARG A 149 14.14 20.55 -8.06
C ARG A 149 13.82 22.00 -8.40
N GLU A 150 14.68 22.93 -7.99
CA GLU A 150 14.73 24.25 -8.63
C GLU A 150 14.88 23.97 -10.14
N GLU A 151 13.83 24.23 -10.90
CA GLU A 151 13.95 24.28 -12.35
C GLU A 151 15.01 25.34 -12.64
N ALA A 152 16.17 24.88 -13.13
CA ALA A 152 17.21 25.76 -13.61
C ALA A 152 16.59 26.60 -14.74
N SER A 153 16.15 27.80 -14.37
CA SER A 153 15.82 28.89 -15.27
C SER A 153 17.10 29.27 -16.01
N ASN A 154 17.38 28.56 -17.10
CA ASN A 154 18.31 29.03 -18.11
C ASN A 154 17.55 29.98 -19.03
N GLY A 155 17.82 31.27 -18.85
CA GLY A 155 17.32 32.36 -19.69
C GLY A 155 17.97 32.46 -21.06
#